data_AF-A0A1H0U0Y9-F1
#
_entry.id   AF-A0A1H0U0Y9-F1
#
_cell.length_a   1.000
_cell.length_b   1.000
_cell.length_c   1.000
_cell.angle_alpha   90.00
_cell.angle_beta   90.00
_cell.angle_gamma   90.00
#
_symmetry.space_group_name_H-M   'P 1'
#
loop_
_entity.id
_entity.type
_entity.pdbx_description
1 polymer ?
#
loop_
_entity_poly.entity_id
_entity_poly.type
_entity_poly.pdbx_seq_one_letter_code
_entity_poly.pdbx_strand_id
1 'polypeptide(L)'
;MKPPGLVVASCIAALVYVGVLATQTPPPPMQAIEPFSLPERPVALTEDMITRFLYGFAPVAARAREVNGQGEAAQRQAALDETAAEFGFANFTDWVNTTNTIMVTYHWATNPDPRLEVENAIDAIPAMTNLNDQEKADMINGLKAGLARVESARPTPENLAIVQRHLRTLKPFYDLWAPPGQ
;
A
#
# COMPACT_ATOMS: atom_id res chain seq x y z
N MET A 1 -10.36 24.65 12.19
CA MET A 1 -10.75 23.74 11.09
C MET A 1 -9.47 23.14 10.53
N LYS A 2 -9.30 21.82 10.67
CA LYS A 2 -8.08 21.09 10.27
C LYS A 2 -8.18 20.80 8.77
N PRO A 3 -7.17 21.12 7.93
CA PRO A 3 -7.32 20.98 6.49
C PRO A 3 -7.40 19.50 6.09
N PRO A 4 -8.14 19.16 5.02
CA PRO A 4 -8.27 17.80 4.49
C PRO A 4 -7.00 17.43 3.71
N GLY A 5 -5.89 17.27 4.42
CA GLY A 5 -4.62 16.84 3.86
C GLY A 5 -4.27 15.47 4.42
N LEU A 6 -4.64 14.40 3.73
CA LEU A 6 -3.84 13.17 3.68
C LEU A 6 -4.35 12.16 2.64
N VAL A 7 -5.67 12.00 2.47
CA VAL A 7 -6.20 10.93 1.58
C VAL A 7 -6.24 11.33 0.10
N VAL A 8 -6.25 12.63 -0.18
CA VAL A 8 -6.05 13.17 -1.53
C VAL A 8 -4.68 12.75 -2.10
N ALA A 9 -3.68 12.47 -1.27
CA ALA A 9 -2.37 11.98 -1.75
C ALA A 9 -2.45 10.55 -2.33
N SER A 10 -3.31 9.68 -1.77
CA SER A 10 -3.43 8.28 -2.20
C SER A 10 -4.16 8.13 -3.54
N CYS A 11 -5.21 8.94 -3.77
CA CYS A 11 -5.93 8.95 -5.05
C CYS A 11 -5.22 9.78 -6.12
N ILE A 12 -4.47 10.83 -5.76
CA ILE A 12 -3.65 11.60 -6.72
C ILE A 12 -2.37 10.83 -7.11
N ALA A 13 -1.79 10.00 -6.23
CA ALA A 13 -0.64 9.16 -6.59
C ALA A 13 -0.95 8.20 -7.75
N ALA A 14 -2.21 7.76 -7.90
CA ALA A 14 -2.65 6.93 -9.02
C ALA A 14 -2.87 7.71 -10.33
N LEU A 15 -3.08 9.04 -10.29
CA LEU A 15 -3.28 9.89 -11.47
C LEU A 15 -2.01 10.64 -11.92
N VAL A 16 -1.01 10.80 -11.06
CA VAL A 16 0.26 11.48 -11.40
C VAL A 16 1.18 10.62 -12.27
N TYR A 17 0.95 9.30 -12.37
CA TYR A 17 1.84 8.39 -13.13
C TYR A 17 1.81 8.60 -14.66
N VAL A 18 0.92 9.42 -15.21
CA VAL A 18 0.85 9.68 -16.66
C VAL A 18 1.40 11.06 -17.06
N GLY A 19 1.62 11.99 -16.13
CA GLY A 19 1.93 13.39 -16.46
C GLY A 19 3.37 13.88 -16.20
N VAL A 20 4.16 13.18 -15.38
CA VAL A 20 5.43 13.72 -14.82
C VAL A 20 6.65 12.91 -15.26
N LEU A 21 6.81 12.67 -16.56
CA LEU A 21 8.07 12.17 -17.13
C LEU A 21 8.91 13.26 -17.80
N ALA A 22 8.51 14.53 -17.74
CA ALA A 22 9.18 15.60 -18.49
C ALA A 22 10.20 16.45 -17.70
N THR A 23 10.31 16.37 -16.36
CA THR A 23 11.30 17.21 -15.62
C THR A 23 11.87 16.53 -14.36
N GLN A 24 13.08 15.97 -14.51
CA GLN A 24 14.00 15.36 -13.51
C GLN A 24 14.51 16.36 -12.45
N THR A 25 15.12 16.08 -11.27
CA THR A 25 15.13 15.06 -10.17
C THR A 25 15.86 15.76 -8.98
N PRO A 26 15.62 15.39 -7.70
CA PRO A 26 16.62 14.59 -6.95
C PRO A 26 15.97 13.38 -6.26
N PRO A 27 16.75 12.36 -5.87
CA PRO A 27 16.20 11.07 -5.49
C PRO A 27 15.51 11.20 -4.12
N PRO A 28 14.25 10.75 -3.98
CA PRO A 28 13.74 10.48 -2.65
C PRO A 28 14.53 9.30 -2.07
N PRO A 29 14.65 9.19 -0.74
CA PRO A 29 15.32 8.05 -0.11
C PRO A 29 14.73 6.77 -0.71
N MET A 30 15.60 5.91 -1.24
CA MET A 30 15.22 4.61 -1.77
C MET A 30 14.46 3.85 -0.68
N GLN A 31 13.14 3.91 -0.74
CA GLN A 31 12.29 2.88 -0.16
C GLN A 31 12.65 1.61 -0.94
N ALA A 32 13.58 0.83 -0.40
CA ALA A 32 14.02 -0.44 -0.97
C ALA A 32 12.96 -1.56 -0.79
N ILE A 33 11.70 -1.17 -0.82
CA ILE A 33 10.51 -1.99 -1.02
C ILE A 33 9.68 -1.14 -1.98
N GLU A 34 9.31 -1.67 -3.14
CA GLU A 34 8.44 -0.95 -4.09
C GLU A 34 7.30 -0.24 -3.34
N PRO A 35 6.87 0.97 -3.78
CA PRO A 35 5.71 1.63 -3.18
C PRO A 35 4.55 0.63 -3.19
N PHE A 36 4.17 0.24 -1.98
CA PHE A 36 3.42 -0.97 -1.73
C PHE A 36 2.12 -1.04 -2.53
N SER A 37 2.06 -2.01 -3.44
CA SER A 37 0.90 -2.29 -4.27
C SER A 37 -0.22 -2.93 -3.47
N LEU A 38 -1.47 -2.71 -3.91
CA LEU A 38 -2.58 -3.57 -3.49
C LEU A 38 -2.18 -5.04 -3.73
N PRO A 39 -2.44 -5.96 -2.79
CA PRO A 39 -2.08 -7.35 -2.96
C PRO A 39 -2.73 -7.89 -4.25
N GLU A 40 -1.90 -8.29 -5.22
CA GLU A 40 -2.39 -8.94 -6.44
C GLU A 40 -3.12 -10.26 -6.12
N ARG A 41 -2.72 -10.88 -5.00
CA ARG A 41 -3.33 -12.09 -4.43
C ARG A 41 -3.44 -11.94 -2.92
N PRO A 42 -4.59 -11.46 -2.40
CA PRO A 42 -4.83 -11.42 -0.96
C PRO A 42 -4.71 -12.84 -0.39
N VAL A 43 -3.88 -13.01 0.63
CA VAL A 43 -3.73 -14.30 1.32
C VAL A 43 -4.75 -14.42 2.44
N ALA A 44 -5.21 -15.65 2.73
CA ALA A 44 -5.99 -15.91 3.94
C ALA A 44 -5.04 -15.87 5.15
N LEU A 45 -5.19 -14.86 6.00
CA LEU A 45 -4.31 -14.65 7.15
C LEU A 45 -4.59 -15.70 8.22
N THR A 46 -3.54 -16.03 8.97
CA THR A 46 -3.61 -16.83 10.19
C THR A 46 -2.83 -16.14 11.31
N GLU A 47 -3.06 -16.53 12.56
CA GLU A 47 -2.31 -16.01 13.72
C GLU A 47 -0.80 -16.30 13.63
N ASP A 48 -0.46 -17.46 13.10
CA ASP A 48 0.92 -17.87 12.86
C ASP A 48 1.57 -17.00 11.77
N MET A 49 0.85 -16.61 10.72
CA MET A 49 1.35 -15.65 9.72
C MET A 49 1.61 -14.26 10.31
N ILE A 50 0.75 -13.76 11.21
CA ILE A 50 1.02 -12.51 11.93
C ILE A 50 2.31 -12.64 12.75
N THR A 51 2.49 -13.76 13.45
CA THR A 51 3.68 -14.02 14.25
C THR A 51 4.95 -14.04 13.40
N ARG A 52 4.95 -14.78 12.29
CA ARG A 52 6.05 -14.82 11.32
C ARG A 52 6.35 -13.45 10.75
N PHE A 53 5.32 -12.67 10.42
CA PHE A 53 5.48 -11.29 9.97
C PHE A 53 6.20 -10.43 11.01
N LEU A 54 5.77 -10.47 12.28
CA LEU A 54 6.34 -9.65 13.34
C LEU A 54 7.83 -9.96 13.59
N TYR A 55 8.24 -11.22 13.48
CA TYR A 55 9.66 -11.60 13.61
C TYR A 55 10.47 -11.38 12.33
N GLY A 56 9.87 -11.64 11.16
CA GLY A 56 10.56 -11.64 9.87
C GLY A 56 10.62 -10.29 9.17
N PHE A 57 9.76 -9.32 9.51
CA PHE A 57 9.67 -8.06 8.77
C PHE A 57 11.01 -7.31 8.69
N ALA A 58 11.63 -7.01 9.84
CA ALA A 58 12.88 -6.26 9.88
C ALA A 58 14.05 -6.96 9.15
N PRO A 59 14.36 -8.25 9.42
CA PRO A 59 15.49 -8.92 8.78
C PRO A 59 15.27 -9.14 7.28
N VAL A 60 14.07 -9.55 6.84
CA VAL A 60 13.77 -9.74 5.40
C VAL A 60 13.80 -8.41 4.67
N ALA A 61 13.23 -7.35 5.26
CA ALA A 61 13.31 -6.01 4.69
C ALA A 61 14.76 -5.52 4.60
N ALA A 62 15.59 -5.73 5.64
CA ALA A 62 17.00 -5.36 5.63
C ALA A 62 17.76 -6.06 4.50
N ARG A 63 17.55 -7.37 4.34
CA ARG A 63 18.13 -8.14 3.24
C ARG A 63 17.74 -7.59 1.88
N ALA A 64 16.47 -7.23 1.69
CA ALA A 64 15.99 -6.60 0.46
C ALA A 64 16.75 -5.30 0.15
N ARG A 65 17.12 -4.51 1.17
CA ARG A 65 17.93 -3.29 0.96
C ARG A 65 19.38 -3.61 0.60
N GLU A 66 19.98 -4.60 1.24
CA GLU A 66 21.37 -4.99 1.02
C GLU A 66 21.60 -5.49 -0.41
N VAL A 67 20.71 -6.37 -0.89
CA VAL A 67 20.87 -6.96 -2.21
C VAL A 67 20.39 -6.03 -3.32
N ASN A 68 19.73 -4.92 -3.01
CA ASN A 68 19.25 -4.00 -4.03
C ASN A 68 20.44 -3.40 -4.80
N GLY A 69 20.50 -3.64 -6.11
CA GLY A 69 21.59 -3.18 -6.98
C GLY A 69 22.90 -3.97 -6.87
N GLN A 70 22.93 -5.10 -6.14
CA GLN A 70 24.14 -5.94 -6.00
C GLN A 70 24.01 -7.28 -6.75
N GLY A 71 24.88 -7.53 -7.73
CA GLY A 71 24.97 -8.82 -8.41
C GLY A 71 23.80 -9.16 -9.35
N GLU A 72 23.82 -10.39 -9.87
CA GLU A 72 22.82 -10.89 -10.82
C GLU A 72 21.43 -11.02 -10.20
N ALA A 73 20.38 -10.76 -10.98
CA ALA A 73 18.99 -10.79 -10.49
C ALA A 73 18.61 -12.13 -9.84
N ALA A 74 19.08 -13.26 -10.41
CA ALA A 74 18.82 -14.58 -9.86
C ALA A 74 19.49 -14.81 -8.50
N GLN A 75 20.70 -14.28 -8.29
CA GLN A 75 21.41 -14.40 -7.02
C GLN A 75 20.74 -13.55 -5.93
N ARG A 76 20.27 -12.36 -6.29
CA ARG A 76 19.48 -11.50 -5.39
C ARG A 76 18.18 -12.19 -4.96
N GLN A 77 17.45 -12.77 -5.91
CA GLN A 77 16.21 -13.47 -5.62
C GLN A 77 16.45 -14.68 -4.71
N ALA A 78 17.47 -15.50 -5.00
CA ALA A 78 17.80 -16.66 -4.16
C ALA A 78 18.14 -16.25 -2.72
N ALA A 79 18.92 -15.17 -2.54
CA ALA A 79 19.24 -14.66 -1.21
C ALA A 79 18.00 -14.14 -0.46
N LEU A 80 17.04 -13.52 -1.15
CA LEU A 80 15.80 -13.06 -0.56
C LEU A 80 14.89 -14.22 -0.17
N ASP A 81 14.80 -15.24 -1.03
CA ASP A 81 14.02 -16.44 -0.78
C ASP A 81 14.57 -17.23 0.40
N GLU A 82 15.90 -17.37 0.49
CA GLU A 82 16.59 -17.99 1.62
C GLU A 82 16.29 -17.24 2.92
N THR A 83 16.47 -15.91 2.95
CA THR A 83 16.17 -15.13 4.15
C THR A 83 14.69 -15.20 4.54
N ALA A 84 13.77 -15.15 3.58
CA ALA A 84 12.35 -15.29 3.87
C ALA A 84 12.02 -16.68 4.46
N ALA A 85 12.65 -17.73 3.96
CA ALA A 85 12.48 -19.09 4.45
C ALA A 85 12.93 -19.27 5.91
N GLU A 86 13.97 -18.57 6.36
CA GLU A 86 14.43 -18.57 7.76
C GLU A 86 13.34 -18.11 8.74
N PHE A 87 12.41 -17.27 8.29
CA PHE A 87 11.29 -16.76 9.10
C PHE A 87 9.96 -17.48 8.82
N GLY A 88 10.00 -18.62 8.13
CA GLY A 88 8.84 -19.49 7.91
C GLY A 88 7.93 -19.06 6.76
N PHE A 89 8.41 -18.23 5.83
CA PHE A 89 7.74 -17.95 4.56
C PHE A 89 8.17 -18.95 3.50
N ALA A 90 7.34 -19.21 2.49
CA ALA A 90 7.71 -20.14 1.42
C ALA A 90 8.83 -19.60 0.53
N ASN A 91 8.86 -18.28 0.32
CA ASN A 91 9.85 -17.53 -0.45
C ASN A 91 9.62 -16.02 -0.21
N PHE A 92 10.41 -15.16 -0.86
CA PHE A 92 10.28 -13.71 -0.72
C PHE A 92 8.93 -13.20 -1.21
N THR A 93 8.39 -13.76 -2.30
CA THR A 93 7.07 -13.38 -2.84
C THR A 93 5.94 -13.65 -1.84
N ASP A 94 5.99 -14.76 -1.12
CA ASP A 94 5.06 -15.09 -0.04
C ASP A 94 5.13 -14.09 1.13
N TRP A 95 6.35 -13.68 1.51
CA TRP A 95 6.57 -12.62 2.49
C TRP A 95 5.98 -11.28 2.04
N VAL A 96 6.18 -10.89 0.78
CA VAL A 96 5.62 -9.65 0.20
C VAL A 96 4.09 -9.68 0.22
N ASN A 97 3.48 -10.78 -0.27
CA ASN A 97 2.02 -10.92 -0.31
C ASN A 97 1.40 -10.90 1.09
N THR A 98 2.04 -11.57 2.05
CA THR A 98 1.61 -11.57 3.45
C THR A 98 1.70 -10.16 4.03
N THR A 99 2.84 -9.49 3.85
CA THR A 99 3.06 -8.11 4.32
C THR A 99 2.01 -7.16 3.75
N ASN A 100 1.80 -7.16 2.43
CA ASN A 100 0.82 -6.29 1.78
C ASN A 100 -0.61 -6.58 2.25
N THR A 101 -0.96 -7.86 2.42
CA THR A 101 -2.29 -8.25 2.93
C THR A 101 -2.50 -7.72 4.36
N ILE A 102 -1.52 -7.86 5.25
CA ILE A 102 -1.61 -7.35 6.62
C ILE A 102 -1.74 -5.82 6.63
N MET A 103 -0.89 -5.11 5.88
CA MET A 103 -0.88 -3.63 5.87
C MET A 103 -2.14 -3.03 5.23
N VAL A 104 -2.61 -3.59 4.12
CA VAL A 104 -3.89 -3.17 3.51
C VAL A 104 -5.04 -3.47 4.46
N THR A 105 -5.07 -4.65 5.08
CA THR A 105 -6.11 -4.96 6.06
C THR A 105 -6.08 -4.02 7.27
N TYR A 106 -4.89 -3.65 7.74
CA TYR A 106 -4.72 -2.64 8.78
C TYR A 106 -5.28 -1.29 8.35
N HIS A 107 -4.97 -0.84 7.12
CA HIS A 107 -5.48 0.40 6.55
C HIS A 107 -7.01 0.42 6.62
N TRP A 108 -7.66 -0.62 6.12
CA TRP A 108 -9.12 -0.77 6.15
C TRP A 108 -9.71 -0.81 7.57
N ALA A 109 -8.99 -1.40 8.54
CA ALA A 109 -9.46 -1.50 9.91
C ALA A 109 -9.37 -0.18 10.70
N THR A 110 -8.56 0.78 10.23
CA THR A 110 -8.21 1.99 11.00
C THR A 110 -8.55 3.30 10.30
N ASN A 111 -8.92 3.27 9.03
CA ASN A 111 -9.31 4.44 8.25
C ASN A 111 -10.81 4.44 7.94
N PRO A 112 -11.40 5.62 7.64
CA PRO A 112 -12.78 5.73 7.20
C PRO A 112 -13.06 4.88 5.95
N ASP A 113 -14.34 4.58 5.73
CA ASP A 113 -14.78 3.89 4.51
C ASP A 113 -14.43 4.75 3.28
N PRO A 114 -13.60 4.25 2.34
CA PRO A 114 -13.19 5.01 1.16
C PRO A 114 -14.37 5.42 0.26
N ARG A 115 -15.53 4.74 0.37
CA ARG A 115 -16.75 5.15 -0.36
C ARG A 115 -17.17 6.55 0.01
N LEU A 116 -17.23 6.85 1.31
CA LEU A 116 -17.72 8.13 1.79
C LEU A 116 -16.78 9.27 1.36
N GLU A 117 -15.48 9.03 1.36
CA GLU A 117 -14.49 10.01 0.92
C GLU A 117 -14.57 10.26 -0.60
N VAL A 118 -14.74 9.20 -1.39
CA VAL A 118 -14.91 9.31 -2.85
C VAL A 118 -16.23 9.99 -3.21
N GLU A 119 -17.32 9.67 -2.52
CA GLU A 119 -18.63 10.32 -2.71
C GLU A 119 -18.52 11.82 -2.44
N ASN A 120 -17.94 12.21 -1.30
CA ASN A 120 -17.70 13.61 -0.97
C ASN A 120 -16.80 14.32 -2.00
N ALA A 121 -15.78 13.63 -2.50
CA ALA A 121 -14.89 14.18 -3.53
C ALA A 121 -15.65 14.40 -4.85
N ILE A 122 -16.47 13.43 -5.29
CA ILE A 122 -17.31 13.52 -6.49
C ILE A 122 -18.31 14.67 -6.37
N ASP A 123 -18.96 14.83 -5.22
CA ASP A 123 -19.94 15.88 -4.97
C ASP A 123 -19.34 17.29 -5.00
N ALA A 124 -18.04 17.42 -4.73
CA ALA A 124 -17.32 18.69 -4.80
C ALA A 124 -16.90 19.09 -6.24
N ILE A 125 -16.80 18.13 -7.18
CA ILE A 125 -16.31 18.37 -8.55
C ILE A 125 -17.13 19.40 -9.33
N PRO A 126 -18.47 19.39 -9.31
CA PRO A 126 -19.26 20.36 -10.05
C PRO A 126 -18.92 21.82 -9.72
N ALA A 127 -18.57 22.10 -8.46
CA ALA A 127 -18.23 23.43 -7.98
C ALA A 127 -16.82 23.91 -8.39
N MET A 128 -15.98 23.05 -8.99
CA MET A 128 -14.64 23.43 -9.44
C MET A 128 -14.73 24.27 -10.72
N THR A 129 -14.53 25.58 -10.60
CA THR A 129 -14.66 26.54 -11.71
C THR A 129 -13.46 26.55 -12.65
N ASN A 130 -12.35 25.94 -12.24
CA ASN A 130 -11.11 25.85 -13.02
C ASN A 130 -11.08 24.63 -13.97
N LEU A 131 -12.13 23.80 -13.96
CA LEU A 131 -12.24 22.62 -14.81
C LEU A 131 -13.39 22.77 -15.81
N ASN A 132 -13.16 22.34 -17.05
CA ASN A 132 -14.22 22.21 -18.04
C ASN A 132 -15.04 20.92 -17.81
N ASP A 133 -16.16 20.78 -18.52
CA ASP A 133 -17.09 19.66 -18.31
C ASP A 133 -16.46 18.29 -18.60
N GLN A 134 -15.55 18.21 -19.57
CA GLN A 134 -14.83 16.97 -19.89
C GLN A 134 -13.86 16.60 -18.77
N GLU A 135 -13.08 17.55 -18.26
CA GLU A 135 -12.16 17.35 -17.14
C GLU A 135 -12.89 16.92 -15.86
N LYS A 136 -14.06 17.51 -15.59
CA LYS A 136 -14.92 17.10 -14.49
C LYS A 136 -15.40 15.66 -14.65
N ALA A 137 -15.86 15.29 -15.84
CA ALA A 137 -16.32 13.93 -16.14
C ALA A 137 -15.17 12.91 -15.99
N ASP A 138 -13.99 13.22 -16.50
CA ASP A 138 -12.81 12.35 -16.41
C ASP A 138 -12.36 12.17 -14.96
N MET A 139 -12.39 13.23 -14.16
CA MET A 139 -12.05 13.15 -12.74
C MET A 139 -13.06 12.32 -11.94
N ILE A 140 -14.36 12.48 -12.19
CA ILE A 140 -15.41 11.63 -11.58
C ILE A 140 -15.18 10.16 -11.97
N ASN A 141 -14.93 9.88 -13.24
CA ASN A 141 -14.71 8.52 -13.73
C ASN A 141 -13.43 7.91 -13.13
N GLY A 142 -12.36 8.70 -13.01
CA GLY A 142 -11.11 8.31 -12.36
C GLY A 142 -11.32 7.94 -10.89
N LEU A 143 -12.07 8.76 -10.14
CA LEU A 143 -12.41 8.48 -8.75
C LEU A 143 -13.24 7.20 -8.60
N LYS A 144 -14.25 6.99 -9.46
CA LYS A 144 -15.07 5.76 -9.46
C LYS A 144 -14.24 4.52 -9.80
N ALA A 145 -13.38 4.60 -10.80
CA ALA A 145 -12.49 3.50 -11.17
C ALA A 145 -11.47 3.20 -10.07
N GLY A 146 -10.95 4.23 -9.41
CA GLY A 146 -10.09 4.10 -8.23
C GLY A 146 -10.80 3.41 -7.07
N LEU A 147 -12.04 3.83 -6.75
CA LEU A 147 -12.85 3.20 -5.73
C LEU A 147 -13.09 1.72 -6.02
N ALA A 148 -13.48 1.37 -7.25
CA ALA A 148 -13.70 -0.01 -7.64
C ALA A 148 -12.45 -0.90 -7.45
N ARG A 149 -11.25 -0.36 -7.74
CA ARG A 149 -9.98 -1.06 -7.47
C ARG A 149 -9.74 -1.25 -5.98
N VAL A 150 -9.93 -0.20 -5.18
CA VAL A 150 -9.77 -0.27 -3.72
C VAL A 150 -10.74 -1.29 -3.13
N GLU A 151 -12.02 -1.24 -3.51
CA GLU A 151 -13.05 -2.18 -3.06
C GLU A 151 -12.76 -3.63 -3.47
N SER A 152 -12.17 -3.85 -4.65
CA SER A 152 -11.73 -5.19 -5.06
C SER A 152 -10.64 -5.77 -4.15
N ALA A 153 -9.87 -4.90 -3.49
CA ALA A 153 -8.86 -5.26 -2.51
C ALA A 153 -9.39 -5.20 -1.07
N ARG A 154 -10.72 -5.11 -0.88
CA ARG A 154 -11.32 -5.14 0.45
C ARG A 154 -10.98 -6.47 1.13
N PRO A 155 -10.40 -6.43 2.35
CA PRO A 155 -10.07 -7.65 3.06
C PRO A 155 -11.32 -8.43 3.45
N THR A 156 -11.16 -9.75 3.57
CA THR A 156 -12.22 -10.61 4.09
C THR A 156 -12.52 -10.28 5.57
N PRO A 157 -13.74 -10.57 6.06
CA PRO A 157 -14.06 -10.40 7.48
C PRO A 157 -13.11 -11.16 8.42
N GLU A 158 -12.62 -12.34 8.00
CA GLU A 158 -11.68 -13.16 8.76
C GLU A 158 -10.32 -12.48 8.88
N ASN A 159 -9.80 -11.94 7.78
CA ASN A 159 -8.54 -11.19 7.78
C ASN A 159 -8.66 -9.93 8.65
N LEU A 160 -9.78 -9.21 8.54
CA LEU A 160 -10.07 -8.05 9.41
C LEU A 160 -10.07 -8.44 10.88
N ALA A 161 -10.76 -9.52 11.25
CA ALA A 161 -10.83 -9.97 12.63
C ALA A 161 -9.45 -10.33 13.20
N ILE A 162 -8.59 -10.98 12.41
CA ILE A 162 -7.20 -11.29 12.82
C ILE A 162 -6.42 -9.99 13.03
N VAL A 163 -6.39 -9.08 12.05
CA VAL A 163 -5.61 -7.84 12.15
C VAL A 163 -6.11 -6.92 13.26
N GLN A 164 -7.43 -6.87 13.49
CA GLN A 164 -8.03 -6.10 14.58
C GLN A 164 -7.51 -6.51 15.97
N ARG A 165 -7.17 -7.78 16.18
CA ARG A 165 -6.54 -8.25 17.44
C ARG A 165 -5.12 -7.73 17.64
N HIS A 166 -4.46 -7.31 16.57
CA HIS A 166 -3.04 -6.94 16.55
C HIS A 166 -2.78 -5.46 16.22
N LEU A 167 -3.80 -4.60 16.17
CA LEU A 167 -3.65 -3.20 15.73
C LEU A 167 -2.55 -2.43 16.47
N ARG A 168 -2.41 -2.64 17.78
CA ARG A 168 -1.36 -1.98 18.56
C ARG A 168 0.04 -2.44 18.15
N THR A 169 0.21 -3.74 17.94
CA THR A 169 1.49 -4.37 17.57
C THR A 169 1.87 -4.08 16.13
N LEU A 170 0.87 -3.97 15.24
CA LEU A 170 1.08 -3.71 13.81
C LEU A 170 1.29 -2.22 13.49
N LYS A 171 0.87 -1.30 14.37
CA LYS A 171 0.97 0.14 14.14
C LYS A 171 2.37 0.60 13.69
N PRO A 172 3.48 0.22 14.35
CA PRO A 172 4.81 0.71 13.95
C PRO A 172 5.19 0.29 12.52
N PHE A 173 4.76 -0.89 12.10
CA PHE A 173 5.01 -1.38 10.73
C PHE A 173 4.15 -0.65 9.72
N TYR A 174 2.89 -0.36 10.08
CA TYR A 174 2.00 0.44 9.26
C TYR A 174 2.51 1.88 9.09
N ASP A 175 3.03 2.51 10.15
CA ASP A 175 3.61 3.85 10.07
C ASP A 175 4.86 3.91 9.15
N LEU A 176 5.57 2.78 8.98
CA LEU A 176 6.65 2.65 8.00
C LEU A 176 6.11 2.43 6.57
N TRP A 177 4.95 1.79 6.45
CA TRP A 177 4.31 1.43 5.18
C TRP A 177 3.56 2.62 4.56
N ALA A 178 2.73 3.31 5.35
CA ALA A 178 2.03 4.53 5.00
C ALA A 178 2.45 5.63 5.99
N PRO A 179 3.64 6.24 5.79
CA PRO A 179 4.09 7.32 6.66
C PRO A 179 3.03 8.43 6.68
N PRO A 180 2.73 9.01 7.86
CA PRO A 180 1.82 10.13 7.94
C PRO A 180 2.33 11.23 7.01
N GLY A 181 1.48 11.66 6.07
CA GLY A 181 1.81 12.67 5.08
C GLY A 181 2.50 13.87 5.72
N GLN A 182 3.69 14.19 5.20
CA GLN A 182 4.44 15.39 5.54
C GLN A 182 3.79 16.63 4.93
#